data_AF-A0A1F9EVM4-F1
#
_entry.id   AF-A0A1F9EVM4-F1
#
_cell.length_a   1.000
_cell.length_b   1.000
_cell.length_c   1.000
_cell.angle_alpha   90.00
_cell.angle_beta   90.00
_cell.angle_gamma   90.00
#
_symmetry.space_group_name_H-M   'P 1'
#
loop_
_entity.id
_entity.type
_entity.pdbx_description
1 polymer ?
#
loop_
_entity_poly.entity_id
_entity_poly.type
_entity_poly.pdbx_seq_one_letter_code
_entity_poly.pdbx_strand_id
1 'polypeptide(L)'
;MEYRKIIFVGIIFFFALASLSFTEDFSLQYFLSKASSKKIELSQKETAELFNQLEGVIKQAQKIRTKLIQAIQIGETDVRYQEGKFWMAKLEGDKDSIETALQQIKLLREKSTRLLASIKLYKSLKDLSSNFNAYNNMAPFSALVGDLAPEIELWVDPVIYRLYLLPLAHAKDAETKAPQKEKKPASKEKKPPSSEKKPGSKEKKL
;
A
#
# COMPACT_ATOMS: atom_id res chain seq x y z
N MET A 1 -38.81 4.17 46.28
CA MET A 1 -39.07 3.62 44.92
C MET A 1 -37.87 3.84 43.98
N GLU A 2 -36.85 4.58 44.43
CA GLU A 2 -35.80 5.17 43.58
C GLU A 2 -34.79 4.17 43.00
N TYR A 3 -34.45 3.08 43.71
CA TYR A 3 -33.45 2.10 43.26
C TYR A 3 -33.70 1.56 41.84
N ARG A 4 -34.96 1.42 41.41
CA ARG A 4 -35.32 1.03 40.03
C ARG A 4 -34.84 2.04 38.97
N LYS A 5 -34.81 3.34 39.28
CA LYS A 5 -34.32 4.38 38.35
C LYS A 5 -32.80 4.33 38.23
N ILE A 6 -32.09 4.14 39.34
CA ILE A 6 -30.61 4.07 39.38
C ILE A 6 -30.12 2.89 38.52
N ILE A 7 -30.74 1.71 38.67
CA ILE A 7 -30.41 0.52 37.87
C ILE A 7 -30.65 0.77 36.36
N PHE A 8 -31.76 1.41 35.99
CA PHE A 8 -32.05 1.74 34.59
C PHE A 8 -31.02 2.71 33.98
N VAL A 9 -30.63 3.76 34.72
CA VAL A 9 -29.58 4.70 34.27
C VAL A 9 -28.24 4.00 34.12
N GLY A 10 -27.87 3.13 35.07
CA GLY A 10 -26.65 2.33 34.99
C GLY A 10 -26.60 1.40 33.76
N ILE A 11 -27.72 0.74 33.44
CA ILE A 11 -27.84 -0.11 32.25
C ILE A 11 -27.70 0.72 30.97
N ILE A 12 -28.38 1.86 30.87
CA ILE A 12 -28.27 2.76 29.70
C ILE A 12 -26.83 3.25 29.52
N PHE A 13 -26.15 3.62 30.61
CA PHE A 13 -24.75 4.06 30.58
C PHE A 13 -23.80 2.92 30.16
N PHE A 14 -24.07 1.68 30.59
CA PHE A 14 -23.29 0.51 30.21
C PHE A 14 -23.45 0.17 28.71
N PHE A 15 -24.67 0.27 28.16
CA PHE A 15 -24.88 0.12 26.71
C PHE A 15 -24.28 1.27 25.89
N ALA A 16 -24.26 2.50 26.42
CA ALA A 16 -23.56 3.63 25.79
C ALA A 16 -22.02 3.44 25.76
N LEU A 17 -21.43 2.91 26.84
CA LEU A 17 -20.01 2.56 26.89
C LEU A 17 -19.67 1.38 25.97
N ALA A 18 -20.53 0.36 25.89
CA ALA A 18 -20.36 -0.77 24.99
C ALA A 18 -20.42 -0.32 23.50
N SER A 19 -21.33 0.58 23.15
CA SER A 19 -21.44 1.13 21.77
C SER A 19 -20.36 2.16 21.40
N LEU A 20 -19.64 2.71 22.38
CA LEU A 20 -18.39 3.45 22.15
C LEU A 20 -17.20 2.53 21.84
N SER A 21 -17.33 1.22 22.05
CA SER A 21 -16.31 0.23 21.66
C SER A 21 -16.38 -0.11 20.16
N PHE A 22 -16.25 0.92 19.31
CA PHE A 22 -16.03 0.75 17.87
C PHE A 22 -14.65 0.12 17.66
N THR A 23 -14.59 -1.22 17.65
CA THR A 23 -13.53 -1.95 16.95
C THR A 23 -13.66 -1.63 15.46
N GLU A 24 -12.84 -0.70 14.99
CA GLU A 24 -12.63 -0.44 13.57
C GLU A 24 -12.27 -1.77 12.87
N ASP A 25 -13.19 -2.27 12.04
CA ASP A 25 -12.99 -3.49 11.27
C ASP A 25 -12.17 -3.18 10.01
N PHE A 26 -10.86 -3.45 10.08
CA PHE A 26 -9.89 -3.24 9.00
C PHE A 26 -9.97 -4.34 7.92
N SER A 27 -11.19 -4.69 7.51
CA SER A 27 -11.44 -5.62 6.41
C SER A 27 -10.95 -5.09 5.06
N LEU A 28 -10.89 -5.96 4.04
CA LEU A 28 -10.61 -5.53 2.67
C LEU A 28 -11.54 -4.39 2.22
N GLN A 29 -12.81 -4.39 2.63
CA GLN A 29 -13.77 -3.34 2.30
C GLN A 29 -13.41 -1.98 2.92
N TYR A 30 -12.87 -1.95 4.15
CA TYR A 30 -12.32 -0.74 4.74
C TYR A 30 -11.18 -0.17 3.88
N PHE A 31 -10.24 -1.02 3.46
CA PHE A 31 -9.11 -0.57 2.63
C PHE A 31 -9.52 -0.17 1.21
N LEU A 32 -10.46 -0.87 0.56
CA LEU A 32 -11.01 -0.48 -0.75
C LEU A 32 -11.75 0.87 -0.67
N SER A 33 -12.57 1.06 0.36
CA SER A 33 -13.23 2.34 0.63
C SER A 33 -12.21 3.46 0.82
N LYS A 34 -11.19 3.24 1.66
CA LYS A 34 -10.13 4.22 1.90
C LYS A 34 -9.31 4.51 0.64
N ALA A 35 -9.02 3.50 -0.19
CA ALA A 35 -8.34 3.66 -1.47
C ALA A 35 -9.13 4.55 -2.42
N SER A 36 -10.46 4.36 -2.50
CA SER A 36 -11.34 5.20 -3.32
C SER A 36 -11.37 6.67 -2.87
N SER A 37 -11.10 6.92 -1.58
CA SER A 37 -11.23 8.24 -0.93
C SER A 37 -10.15 9.26 -1.35
N LYS A 38 -10.36 10.52 -0.94
CA LYS A 38 -9.36 11.60 -1.08
C LYS A 38 -8.22 11.52 -0.06
N LYS A 39 -8.36 10.76 1.05
CA LYS A 39 -7.34 10.66 2.10
C LYS A 39 -6.66 9.29 2.04
N ILE A 40 -5.70 9.19 1.13
CA ILE A 40 -4.93 7.97 0.82
C ILE A 40 -3.94 7.62 1.96
N GLU A 41 -3.50 8.59 2.76
CA GLU A 41 -2.52 8.39 3.84
C GLU A 41 -2.99 7.38 4.91
N LEU A 42 -2.19 6.34 5.12
CA LEU A 42 -2.38 5.35 6.17
C LEU A 42 -1.81 5.82 7.52
N SER A 43 -2.55 5.59 8.60
CA SER A 43 -2.01 5.71 9.96
C SER A 43 -1.10 4.52 10.31
N GLN A 44 -0.31 4.63 11.39
CA GLN A 44 0.54 3.52 11.83
C GLN A 44 -0.27 2.27 12.21
N LYS A 45 -1.46 2.45 12.79
CA LYS A 45 -2.40 1.37 13.14
C LYS A 45 -2.89 0.65 11.88
N GLU A 46 -3.41 1.41 10.91
CA GLU A 46 -3.88 0.88 9.63
C GLU A 46 -2.75 0.22 8.82
N THR A 47 -1.53 0.76 8.87
CA THR A 47 -0.36 0.18 8.19
C THR A 47 0.03 -1.16 8.80
N ALA A 48 0.00 -1.27 10.13
CA ALA A 48 0.25 -2.54 10.81
C ALA A 48 -0.82 -3.59 10.45
N GLU A 49 -2.08 -3.18 10.43
CA GLU A 49 -3.20 -4.10 10.15
C GLU A 49 -3.30 -4.50 8.68
N LEU A 50 -3.00 -3.60 7.74
CA LEU A 50 -2.81 -3.93 6.31
C LEU A 50 -1.81 -5.07 6.13
N PHE A 51 -0.69 -5.05 6.87
CA PHE A 51 0.29 -6.13 6.85
C PHE A 51 -0.18 -7.41 7.56
N ASN A 52 -1.08 -7.32 8.54
CA ASN A 52 -1.70 -8.49 9.19
C ASN A 52 -2.66 -9.21 8.25
N GLN A 53 -3.55 -8.47 7.59
CA GLN A 53 -4.49 -8.99 6.59
C GLN A 53 -3.75 -9.64 5.42
N LEU A 54 -2.76 -8.95 4.84
CA LEU A 54 -1.90 -9.52 3.79
C LEU A 54 -1.18 -10.81 4.22
N GLU A 55 -0.66 -10.87 5.44
CA GLU A 55 -0.01 -12.10 5.92
C GLU A 55 -1.01 -13.26 6.02
N GLY A 56 -2.26 -12.98 6.38
CA GLY A 56 -3.37 -13.94 6.33
C GLY A 56 -3.62 -14.45 4.92
N VAL A 57 -3.79 -13.54 3.95
CA VAL A 57 -4.01 -13.83 2.52
C VAL A 57 -2.88 -14.68 1.94
N ILE A 58 -1.61 -14.31 2.18
CA ILE A 58 -0.45 -15.07 1.69
C ILE A 58 -0.38 -16.47 2.35
N LYS A 59 -0.72 -16.59 3.63
CA LYS A 59 -0.84 -17.90 4.31
C LYS A 59 -2.00 -18.74 3.75
N GLN A 60 -3.08 -18.13 3.29
CA GLN A 60 -4.18 -18.82 2.62
C GLN A 60 -3.75 -19.31 1.23
N ALA A 61 -3.05 -18.46 0.46
CA ALA A 61 -2.44 -18.85 -0.82
C ALA A 61 -1.46 -20.04 -0.63
N GLN A 62 -0.61 -20.02 0.40
CA GLN A 62 0.29 -21.13 0.72
C GLN A 62 -0.45 -22.45 1.04
N LYS A 63 -1.59 -22.38 1.75
CA LYS A 63 -2.46 -23.56 2.00
C LYS A 63 -3.08 -24.08 0.70
N ILE A 64 -3.65 -23.21 -0.12
CA ILE A 64 -4.30 -23.60 -1.40
C ILE A 64 -3.27 -24.18 -2.37
N ARG A 65 -2.11 -23.53 -2.54
CA ARG A 65 -0.97 -24.07 -3.30
C ARG A 65 -0.59 -25.49 -2.87
N THR A 66 -0.57 -25.74 -1.56
CA THR A 66 -0.24 -27.08 -1.02
C THR A 66 -1.33 -28.11 -1.37
N LYS A 67 -2.62 -27.74 -1.27
CA LYS A 67 -3.73 -28.60 -1.71
C LYS A 67 -3.70 -28.88 -3.21
N LEU A 68 -3.42 -27.89 -4.05
CA LEU A 68 -3.34 -28.04 -5.51
C LEU A 68 -2.22 -29.02 -5.88
N ILE A 69 -1.05 -28.91 -5.26
CA ILE A 69 0.06 -29.88 -5.42
C ILE A 69 -0.39 -31.29 -5.02
N GLN A 70 -1.05 -31.45 -3.88
CA GLN A 70 -1.54 -32.75 -3.41
C GLN A 70 -2.57 -33.36 -4.37
N ALA A 71 -3.55 -32.58 -4.82
CA ALA A 71 -4.63 -33.05 -5.68
C ALA A 71 -4.13 -33.50 -7.07
N ILE A 72 -3.11 -32.82 -7.63
CA ILE A 72 -2.40 -33.26 -8.84
C ILE A 72 -1.61 -34.55 -8.56
N GLN A 73 -0.90 -34.63 -7.44
CA GLN A 73 -0.04 -35.77 -7.10
C GLN A 73 -0.80 -37.07 -6.85
N ILE A 74 -2.01 -37.00 -6.28
CA ILE A 74 -2.84 -38.19 -5.98
C ILE A 74 -3.86 -38.51 -7.08
N GLY A 75 -3.96 -37.70 -8.13
CA GLY A 75 -4.94 -37.88 -9.21
C GLY A 75 -6.39 -37.56 -8.82
N GLU A 76 -6.59 -36.80 -7.73
CA GLU A 76 -7.91 -36.24 -7.37
C GLU A 76 -8.35 -35.19 -8.40
N THR A 77 -7.39 -34.52 -9.03
CA THR A 77 -7.64 -33.61 -10.15
C THR A 77 -7.52 -34.32 -11.50
N ASP A 78 -8.61 -34.38 -12.27
CA ASP A 78 -8.56 -34.86 -13.66
C ASP A 78 -7.82 -33.83 -14.56
N VAL A 79 -6.54 -34.10 -14.81
CA VAL A 79 -5.61 -33.26 -15.57
C VAL A 79 -4.71 -34.17 -16.40
N ARG A 80 -4.53 -33.87 -17.69
CA ARG A 80 -3.67 -34.70 -18.55
C ARG A 80 -2.22 -34.59 -18.06
N TYR A 81 -1.47 -35.69 -18.09
CA TYR A 81 -0.12 -35.79 -17.50
C TYR A 81 0.85 -34.64 -17.84
N GLN A 82 0.81 -34.10 -19.07
CA GLN A 82 1.64 -32.96 -19.47
C GLN A 82 1.17 -31.62 -18.88
N GLU A 83 -0.14 -31.43 -18.75
CA GLU A 83 -0.73 -30.28 -18.05
C GLU A 83 -0.43 -30.37 -16.55
N GLY A 84 -0.52 -31.56 -15.94
CA GLY A 84 -0.14 -31.78 -14.54
C GLY A 84 1.31 -31.40 -14.25
N LYS A 85 2.25 -31.72 -15.15
CA LYS A 85 3.65 -31.25 -15.06
C LYS A 85 3.79 -29.73 -15.16
N PHE A 86 3.09 -29.11 -16.11
CA PHE A 86 3.10 -27.65 -16.27
C PHE A 86 2.58 -26.94 -15.01
N TRP A 87 1.46 -27.40 -14.46
CA TRP A 87 0.87 -26.82 -13.26
C TRP A 87 1.70 -27.08 -11.99
N MET A 88 2.31 -28.27 -11.85
CA MET A 88 3.30 -28.53 -10.78
C MET A 88 4.47 -27.55 -10.83
N ALA A 89 5.08 -27.31 -12.01
CA ALA A 89 6.18 -26.36 -12.14
C ALA A 89 5.77 -24.91 -11.82
N LYS A 90 4.54 -24.52 -12.19
CA LYS A 90 3.94 -23.22 -11.83
C LYS A 90 3.75 -23.07 -10.31
N LEU A 91 3.14 -24.08 -9.67
CA LEU A 91 2.93 -24.12 -8.23
C LEU A 91 4.26 -24.19 -7.45
N GLU A 92 5.29 -24.86 -7.98
CA GLU A 92 6.64 -24.81 -7.43
C GLU A 92 7.19 -23.39 -7.43
N GLY A 93 7.13 -22.67 -8.56
CA GLY A 93 7.55 -21.26 -8.67
C GLY A 93 6.82 -20.27 -7.74
N ASP A 94 5.57 -20.51 -7.38
CA ASP A 94 4.83 -19.67 -6.40
C ASP A 94 5.47 -19.66 -5.01
N LYS A 95 6.26 -20.68 -4.66
CA LYS A 95 6.92 -20.78 -3.35
C LYS A 95 7.79 -19.55 -3.08
N ASP A 96 8.60 -19.17 -4.05
CA ASP A 96 9.56 -18.06 -3.92
C ASP A 96 8.85 -16.72 -3.78
N SER A 97 7.69 -16.56 -4.44
CA SER A 97 6.83 -15.38 -4.31
C SER A 97 6.17 -15.31 -2.93
N ILE A 98 5.65 -16.42 -2.42
CA ILE A 98 5.08 -16.53 -1.05
C ILE A 98 6.15 -16.20 -0.01
N GLU A 99 7.32 -16.84 -0.08
CA GLU A 99 8.41 -16.61 0.88
C GLU A 99 8.95 -15.18 0.81
N THR A 100 9.13 -14.63 -0.40
CA THR A 100 9.54 -13.23 -0.59
C THR A 100 8.52 -12.26 0.02
N ALA A 101 7.22 -12.46 -0.22
CA ALA A 101 6.16 -11.59 0.31
C ALA A 101 6.11 -11.63 1.85
N LEU A 102 6.16 -12.82 2.45
CA LEU A 102 6.21 -12.98 3.92
C LEU A 102 7.49 -12.37 4.54
N GLN A 103 8.63 -12.46 3.86
CA GLN A 103 9.86 -11.79 4.29
C GLN A 103 9.74 -10.25 4.19
N GLN A 104 9.18 -9.72 3.09
CA GLN A 104 9.03 -8.28 2.95
C GLN A 104 8.06 -7.71 3.99
N ILE A 105 6.95 -8.38 4.29
CA ILE A 105 6.02 -7.96 5.35
C ILE A 105 6.73 -7.80 6.70
N LYS A 106 7.61 -8.74 7.09
CA LYS A 106 8.41 -8.63 8.32
C LYS A 106 9.31 -7.38 8.28
N LEU A 107 10.03 -7.18 7.18
CA LEU A 107 10.90 -6.02 6.98
C LEU A 107 10.11 -4.68 6.94
N LEU A 108 8.85 -4.69 6.52
CA LEU A 108 8.00 -3.49 6.48
C LEU A 108 7.31 -3.20 7.81
N ARG A 109 7.06 -4.21 8.66
CA ARG A 109 6.67 -4.00 10.06
C ARG A 109 7.80 -3.38 10.89
N GLU A 110 9.06 -3.75 10.65
CA GLU A 110 10.23 -3.07 11.24
C GLU A 110 10.34 -1.60 10.79
N LYS A 111 10.18 -1.35 9.47
CA LYS A 111 10.31 -0.01 8.88
C LYS A 111 9.50 0.11 7.59
N SER A 112 8.30 0.65 7.73
CA SER A 112 7.32 0.84 6.65
C SER A 112 7.73 1.86 5.56
N THR A 113 8.90 2.49 5.68
CA THR A 113 9.48 3.40 4.68
C THR A 113 10.56 2.78 3.78
N ARG A 114 10.78 1.46 3.87
CA ARG A 114 11.73 0.70 3.03
C ARG A 114 11.15 0.44 1.62
N LEU A 115 11.13 1.47 0.75
CA LEU A 115 10.55 1.42 -0.61
C LEU A 115 10.94 0.16 -1.42
N LEU A 116 12.20 -0.29 -1.38
CA LEU A 116 12.63 -1.50 -2.09
C LEU A 116 11.91 -2.79 -1.61
N ALA A 117 11.61 -2.89 -0.32
CA ALA A 117 10.82 -4.00 0.22
C ALA A 117 9.34 -3.87 -0.17
N SER A 118 8.80 -2.65 -0.24
CA SER A 118 7.45 -2.36 -0.75
C SER A 118 7.29 -2.75 -2.23
N ILE A 119 8.29 -2.45 -3.07
CA ILE A 119 8.34 -2.86 -4.48
C ILE A 119 8.40 -4.38 -4.61
N LYS A 120 9.28 -5.04 -3.84
CA LYS A 120 9.38 -6.51 -3.82
C LYS A 120 8.08 -7.17 -3.37
N LEU A 121 7.43 -6.66 -2.32
CA LEU A 121 6.14 -7.14 -1.85
C LEU A 121 5.06 -7.01 -2.93
N TYR A 122 4.92 -5.82 -3.54
CA TYR A 122 3.97 -5.59 -4.62
C TYR A 122 4.20 -6.54 -5.79
N LYS A 123 5.46 -6.74 -6.24
CA LYS A 123 5.76 -7.69 -7.31
C LYS A 123 5.34 -9.11 -6.94
N SER A 124 5.77 -9.62 -5.79
CA SER A 124 5.44 -10.99 -5.36
C SER A 124 3.93 -11.21 -5.21
N LEU A 125 3.19 -10.20 -4.75
CA LEU A 125 1.72 -10.26 -4.71
C LEU A 125 1.09 -10.21 -6.11
N LYS A 126 1.64 -9.42 -7.05
CA LYS A 126 1.14 -9.36 -8.43
C LYS A 126 1.42 -10.64 -9.23
N ASP A 127 2.60 -11.23 -9.03
CA ASP A 127 2.96 -12.54 -9.58
C ASP A 127 1.99 -13.62 -9.05
N LEU A 128 1.68 -13.60 -7.74
CA LEU A 128 0.66 -14.50 -7.14
C LEU A 128 -0.76 -14.23 -7.63
N SER A 129 -1.20 -12.97 -7.76
CA SER A 129 -2.51 -12.61 -8.33
C SER A 129 -2.68 -13.19 -9.74
N SER A 130 -1.66 -13.04 -10.59
CA SER A 130 -1.69 -13.58 -11.96
C SER A 130 -1.76 -15.11 -11.99
N ASN A 131 -0.96 -15.79 -11.15
CA ASN A 131 -0.97 -17.26 -11.08
C ASN A 131 -2.27 -17.80 -10.46
N PHE A 132 -2.79 -17.19 -9.39
CA PHE A 132 -4.05 -17.63 -8.76
C PHE A 132 -5.27 -17.39 -9.66
N ASN A 133 -5.32 -16.29 -10.43
CA ASN A 133 -6.32 -16.13 -11.48
C ASN A 133 -6.19 -17.20 -12.58
N ALA A 134 -4.96 -17.57 -12.98
CA ALA A 134 -4.75 -18.66 -13.93
C ALA A 134 -5.23 -20.02 -13.39
N TYR A 135 -5.02 -20.30 -12.09
CA TYR A 135 -5.57 -21.51 -11.44
C TYR A 135 -7.09 -21.46 -11.33
N ASN A 136 -7.68 -20.31 -10.98
CA ASN A 136 -9.14 -20.20 -10.83
C ASN A 136 -9.89 -20.36 -12.17
N ASN A 137 -9.25 -19.99 -13.28
CA ASN A 137 -9.77 -20.22 -14.64
C ASN A 137 -9.68 -21.70 -15.10
N MET A 138 -9.01 -22.57 -14.35
CA MET A 138 -8.96 -24.00 -14.61
C MET A 138 -10.03 -24.73 -13.78
N ALA A 139 -11.05 -25.28 -14.44
CA ALA A 139 -12.22 -25.84 -13.76
C ALA A 139 -11.92 -26.91 -12.68
N PRO A 140 -10.93 -27.81 -12.83
CA PRO A 140 -10.55 -28.73 -11.76
C PRO A 140 -9.84 -28.10 -10.54
N PHE A 141 -9.36 -26.85 -10.66
CA PHE A 141 -8.70 -26.10 -9.57
C PHE A 141 -9.59 -25.02 -8.95
N SER A 142 -10.60 -24.50 -9.68
CA SER A 142 -11.43 -23.37 -9.24
C SER A 142 -12.11 -23.61 -7.90
N ALA A 143 -12.59 -24.82 -7.63
CA ALA A 143 -13.20 -25.19 -6.35
C ALA A 143 -12.23 -25.16 -5.14
N LEU A 144 -10.91 -25.22 -5.38
CA LEU A 144 -9.88 -25.10 -4.35
C LEU A 144 -9.35 -23.67 -4.20
N VAL A 145 -9.47 -22.84 -5.24
CA VAL A 145 -8.97 -21.45 -5.29
C VAL A 145 -10.06 -20.45 -4.89
N GLY A 146 -11.22 -20.53 -5.54
CA GLY A 146 -12.41 -19.72 -5.27
C GLY A 146 -12.13 -18.22 -5.23
N ASP A 147 -12.74 -17.56 -4.25
CA ASP A 147 -12.70 -16.10 -4.09
C ASP A 147 -11.30 -15.55 -3.75
N LEU A 148 -10.32 -16.39 -3.38
CA LEU A 148 -8.98 -15.89 -3.06
C LEU A 148 -8.28 -15.27 -4.28
N ALA A 149 -8.54 -15.76 -5.50
CA ALA A 149 -7.92 -15.20 -6.70
C ALA A 149 -8.30 -13.71 -6.93
N PRO A 150 -9.60 -13.33 -6.99
CA PRO A 150 -9.99 -11.92 -7.02
C PRO A 150 -9.68 -11.17 -5.71
N GLU A 151 -9.66 -11.83 -4.55
CA GLU A 151 -9.26 -11.18 -3.29
C GLU A 151 -7.80 -10.70 -3.34
N ILE A 152 -6.86 -11.54 -3.77
CA ILE A 152 -5.44 -11.16 -3.92
C ILE A 152 -5.33 -9.97 -4.88
N GLU A 153 -6.04 -9.99 -6.01
CA GLU A 153 -6.02 -8.88 -6.99
C GLU A 153 -6.48 -7.54 -6.38
N LEU A 154 -7.54 -7.57 -5.56
CA LEU A 154 -8.01 -6.42 -4.79
C LEU A 154 -7.00 -5.96 -3.73
N TRP A 155 -6.29 -6.87 -3.07
CA TRP A 155 -5.19 -6.50 -2.17
C TRP A 155 -3.98 -5.88 -2.89
N VAL A 156 -3.74 -6.24 -4.16
CA VAL A 156 -2.57 -5.77 -4.94
C VAL A 156 -2.79 -4.37 -5.53
N ASP A 157 -3.79 -4.21 -6.40
CA ASP A 157 -3.90 -3.05 -7.28
C ASP A 157 -4.63 -1.86 -6.63
N PRO A 158 -5.90 -1.97 -6.16
CA PRO A 158 -6.55 -0.86 -5.50
C PRO A 158 -6.06 -0.64 -4.07
N VAL A 159 -5.58 -1.67 -3.35
CA VAL A 159 -5.05 -1.49 -1.98
C VAL A 159 -3.54 -1.19 -1.97
N ILE A 160 -2.66 -2.18 -2.17
CA ILE A 160 -1.21 -1.98 -1.91
C ILE A 160 -0.56 -0.95 -2.84
N TYR A 161 -0.84 -1.00 -4.14
CA TYR A 161 -0.27 -0.02 -5.07
C TYR A 161 -0.70 1.41 -4.73
N ARG A 162 -1.99 1.64 -4.49
CA ARG A 162 -2.55 3.00 -4.32
C ARG A 162 -2.42 3.56 -2.90
N LEU A 163 -2.64 2.78 -1.84
CA LEU A 163 -2.58 3.25 -0.45
C LEU A 163 -1.17 3.28 0.13
N TYR A 164 -0.25 2.48 -0.42
CA TYR A 164 1.03 2.23 0.25
C TYR A 164 2.26 2.43 -0.65
N LEU A 165 2.31 1.81 -1.84
CA LEU A 165 3.49 1.93 -2.72
C LEU A 165 3.59 3.32 -3.38
N LEU A 166 2.50 3.82 -3.97
CA LEU A 166 2.48 5.10 -4.68
C LEU A 166 2.79 6.30 -3.75
N PRO A 167 2.21 6.43 -2.53
CA PRO A 167 2.60 7.51 -1.61
C PRO A 167 4.06 7.43 -1.17
N LEU A 168 4.60 6.23 -0.96
CA LEU A 168 5.99 6.03 -0.55
C LEU A 168 6.98 6.35 -1.69
N ALA A 169 6.61 6.07 -2.94
CA ALA A 169 7.37 6.51 -4.11
C ALA A 169 7.37 8.04 -4.24
N HIS A 170 6.20 8.68 -4.15
CA HIS A 170 6.08 10.15 -4.18
C HIS A 170 6.88 10.83 -3.05
N ALA A 171 6.90 10.25 -1.85
CA ALA A 171 7.70 10.76 -0.73
C ALA A 171 9.21 10.72 -1.02
N LYS A 172 9.72 9.66 -1.65
CA LYS A 172 11.14 9.55 -2.04
C LYS A 172 11.51 10.51 -3.17
N ASP A 173 10.61 10.70 -4.13
CA ASP A 173 10.75 11.73 -5.16
C ASP A 173 10.79 13.15 -4.59
N ALA A 174 10.00 13.42 -3.54
CA ALA A 174 9.95 14.71 -2.86
C ALA A 174 11.18 14.96 -1.97
N GLU A 175 11.64 13.94 -1.22
CA GLU A 175 12.92 14.00 -0.47
C GLU A 175 14.09 14.36 -1.40
N THR A 176 14.14 13.76 -2.59
CA THR A 176 15.18 13.99 -3.61
C THR A 176 15.09 15.37 -4.26
N LYS A 177 13.99 16.12 -4.06
CA LYS A 177 13.74 17.46 -4.62
C LYS A 177 13.76 18.58 -3.57
N ALA A 178 14.08 18.27 -2.31
CA ALA A 178 14.23 19.25 -1.24
C ALA A 178 15.46 20.19 -1.46
N PRO A 179 15.43 21.45 -0.98
CA PRO A 179 15.51 22.55 -1.94
C PRO A 179 16.87 23.25 -2.06
N GLN A 180 17.19 23.72 -3.28
CA GLN A 180 18.23 24.71 -3.52
C GLN A 180 17.81 26.10 -2.97
N LYS A 181 18.36 26.45 -1.80
CA LYS A 181 18.52 27.81 -1.26
C LYS A 181 19.87 27.86 -0.56
N GLU A 182 20.71 28.88 -0.64
CA GLU A 182 20.61 30.25 -1.19
C GLU A 182 21.84 30.52 -2.11
N LYS A 183 22.25 31.69 -2.62
CA LYS A 183 22.06 33.15 -2.41
C LYS A 183 22.48 33.81 -3.76
N LYS A 184 22.10 35.01 -4.21
CA LYS A 184 21.63 36.27 -3.61
C LYS A 184 20.51 36.91 -4.47
N PRO A 185 19.76 37.91 -3.97
CA PRO A 185 18.94 38.78 -4.81
C PRO A 185 19.80 39.63 -5.76
N ALA A 186 19.31 39.85 -6.99
CA ALA A 186 19.84 40.89 -7.87
C ALA A 186 19.63 42.28 -7.25
N SER A 187 20.58 43.19 -7.44
CA SER A 187 20.57 44.51 -6.80
C SER A 187 19.44 45.40 -7.32
N LYS A 188 18.76 46.11 -6.41
CA LYS A 188 18.00 47.30 -6.79
C LYS A 188 18.97 48.34 -7.34
N GLU A 189 18.87 48.66 -8.63
CA GLU A 189 19.57 49.81 -9.20
C GLU A 189 19.09 51.09 -8.51
N LYS A 190 19.97 51.70 -7.70
CA LYS A 190 19.80 53.10 -7.31
C LYS A 190 20.36 53.97 -8.42
N LYS A 191 19.47 54.65 -9.15
CA LYS A 191 19.85 55.82 -9.97
C LYS A 191 20.75 56.76 -9.14
N PRO A 192 21.89 57.23 -9.69
CA PRO A 192 22.53 58.43 -9.17
C PRO A 192 21.56 59.62 -9.27
N PRO A 193 21.52 60.52 -8.27
CA PRO A 193 20.70 61.73 -8.37
C PRO A 193 21.29 62.70 -9.39
N SER A 194 20.41 63.39 -10.12
CA SER A 194 20.80 64.57 -10.90
C SER A 194 21.14 65.73 -9.96
N SER A 195 22.25 66.43 -10.23
CA SER A 195 22.51 67.77 -9.73
C SER A 195 23.12 68.63 -10.83
N GLU A 196 22.30 69.52 -11.40
CA GLU A 196 22.76 70.51 -12.37
C GLU A 196 23.63 71.59 -11.72
N LYS A 197 24.65 72.07 -12.44
CA LYS A 197 24.99 73.50 -12.54
C LYS A 197 25.99 73.82 -13.65
N LYS A 198 25.49 74.40 -14.74
CA LYS A 198 26.17 75.49 -15.49
C LYS A 198 26.02 76.80 -14.68
N PRO A 199 26.69 77.93 -15.03
CA PRO A 199 27.52 78.28 -16.20
C PRO A 199 29.02 78.48 -15.79
N GLY A 200 29.97 78.99 -16.58
CA GLY A 200 30.06 79.56 -17.96
C GLY A 200 31.25 80.55 -18.03
N SER A 201 31.39 81.32 -19.13
CA SER A 201 32.57 82.15 -19.51
C SER A 201 33.81 81.33 -19.94
N LYS A 202 34.41 81.57 -21.13
CA LYS A 202 35.39 82.65 -21.47
C LYS A 202 36.65 82.58 -20.59
N GLU A 203 37.89 82.51 -21.09
CA GLU A 203 38.45 82.65 -22.45
C GLU A 203 39.83 81.88 -22.49
N LYS A 204 40.84 82.01 -23.39
CA LYS A 204 41.21 83.02 -24.41
C LYS A 204 42.11 82.40 -25.53
N LYS A 205 42.86 83.25 -26.23
CA LYS A 205 43.96 83.04 -27.21
C LYS A 205 45.19 82.30 -26.61
N LEU A 206 46.18 81.83 -27.38
CA LEU A 206 46.52 82.03 -28.81
C LEU A 206 46.32 80.78 -29.67
#